data_AF-A0A523EJI2-F1
#
_entry.id   AF-A0A523EJI2-F1
#
_cell.length_a   1.000
_cell.length_b   1.000
_cell.length_c   1.000
_cell.angle_alpha   90.00
_cell.angle_beta   90.00
_cell.angle_gamma   90.00
#
_symmetry.space_group_name_H-M   'P 1'
#
loop_
_entity.id
_entity.type
_entity.pdbx_description
1 polymer ?
#
loop_
_entity_poly.entity_id
_entity_poly.type
_entity_poly.pdbx_seq_one_letter_code
_entity_poly.pdbx_strand_id
1 'polypeptide(L)'
;MTDWKSSLRSDPIPWLLDNACPATRYRVMTELMEMRRDDPDVKKARNEAFEYTVGLQIQRLQRKDGTWGGVLHAGDSRKYLTSTENSLWRLFEFGWNRDCKAVRDAAKMLRGFMTAKSD
;
A
#
# COMPACT_ATOMS: atom_id res chain seq x y z
N MET A 1 -1.88 -26.90 6.00
CA MET A 1 -1.57 -26.06 4.83
C MET A 1 -0.60 -26.84 3.97
N THR A 2 -0.93 -27.07 2.70
CA THR A 2 0.01 -27.63 1.73
C THR A 2 1.25 -26.75 1.72
N ASP A 3 2.45 -27.34 1.78
CA ASP A 3 3.70 -26.60 1.66
C ASP A 3 3.73 -25.95 0.27
N TRP A 4 3.33 -24.69 0.16
CA TRP A 4 3.25 -23.98 -1.13
C TRP A 4 4.61 -23.93 -1.83
N LYS A 5 5.71 -24.03 -1.06
CA LYS A 5 7.06 -24.09 -1.61
C LYS A 5 7.31 -25.37 -2.39
N SER A 6 6.66 -26.48 -2.03
CA SER A 6 6.80 -27.77 -2.73
C SER A 6 6.33 -27.72 -4.20
N SER A 7 5.48 -26.76 -4.56
CA SER A 7 5.02 -26.53 -5.94
C SER A 7 5.95 -25.61 -6.74
N LEU A 8 6.99 -25.06 -6.12
CA LEU A 8 7.92 -24.13 -6.75
C LEU A 8 9.21 -24.83 -7.16
N ARG A 9 9.87 -24.28 -8.18
CA ARG A 9 11.18 -24.77 -8.64
C ARG A 9 12.32 -24.46 -7.66
N SER A 10 12.14 -23.46 -6.80
CA SER A 10 13.11 -23.01 -5.80
C SER A 10 12.44 -22.12 -4.75
N ASP A 11 13.08 -21.94 -3.59
CA ASP A 11 12.64 -20.97 -2.58
C ASP A 11 12.83 -19.52 -3.09
N PRO A 12 11.77 -18.71 -3.24
CA PRO A 12 11.89 -17.35 -3.73
C PRO A 12 12.29 -16.35 -2.63
N ILE A 13 12.26 -16.73 -1.35
CA ILE A 13 12.46 -15.79 -0.23
C ILE A 13 13.78 -15.03 -0.32
N PRO A 14 14.96 -15.67 -0.53
CA PRO A 14 16.22 -14.94 -0.61
C PRO A 14 16.21 -13.87 -1.71
N TRP A 15 15.73 -14.23 -2.90
CA TRP A 15 15.64 -13.28 -4.01
C TRP A 15 14.70 -12.12 -3.72
N LEU A 16 13.55 -12.37 -3.08
CA LEU A 16 12.59 -11.33 -2.70
C LEU A 16 13.18 -10.38 -1.64
N LEU A 17 13.92 -10.90 -0.66
CA LEU A 17 14.56 -10.08 0.36
C LEU A 17 15.65 -9.17 -0.23
N ASP A 18 16.37 -9.64 -1.25
CA ASP A 18 17.47 -8.88 -1.86
C ASP A 18 16.98 -7.88 -2.93
N ASN A 19 15.92 -8.21 -3.68
CA ASN A 19 15.58 -7.50 -4.92
C ASN A 19 14.21 -6.81 -4.90
N ALA A 20 13.30 -7.18 -3.99
CA ALA A 20 11.95 -6.60 -4.02
C ALA A 20 11.92 -5.16 -3.47
N CYS A 21 10.85 -4.44 -3.81
CA CYS A 21 10.64 -3.11 -3.24
C CYS A 21 10.45 -3.19 -1.72
N PRO A 22 10.71 -2.10 -0.96
CA PRO A 22 10.68 -2.15 0.50
C PRO A 22 9.36 -2.67 1.11
N ALA A 23 8.21 -2.34 0.52
CA ALA A 23 6.91 -2.84 0.97
C ALA A 23 6.78 -4.36 0.78
N THR A 24 7.20 -4.90 -0.37
CA THR A 24 7.21 -6.34 -0.59
C THR A 24 8.17 -7.03 0.38
N ARG A 25 9.36 -6.46 0.64
CA ARG A 25 10.30 -7.01 1.64
C ARG A 25 9.67 -7.09 3.03
N TYR A 26 9.01 -6.03 3.47
CA TYR A 26 8.27 -6.04 4.74
C TYR A 26 7.22 -7.16 4.80
N ARG A 27 6.42 -7.33 3.73
CA ARG A 27 5.38 -8.36 3.68
C ARG A 27 5.96 -9.78 3.63
N VAL A 28 7.08 -10.00 2.94
CA VAL A 28 7.80 -11.28 2.97
C VAL A 28 8.20 -11.63 4.40
N MET A 29 8.78 -10.68 5.13
CA MET A 29 9.20 -10.90 6.52
C MET A 29 7.99 -11.21 7.44
N THR A 30 6.88 -10.49 7.31
CA THR A 30 5.75 -10.66 8.25
C THR A 30 4.73 -11.72 7.83
N GLU A 31 4.50 -11.94 6.54
CA GLU A 31 3.43 -12.81 6.03
C GLU A 31 3.95 -14.18 5.57
N LEU A 32 5.20 -14.26 5.07
CA LEU A 32 5.78 -15.53 4.61
C LEU A 32 6.74 -16.13 5.64
N MET A 33 7.51 -15.29 6.33
CA MET A 33 8.45 -15.71 7.37
C MET A 33 7.89 -15.57 8.79
N GLU A 34 6.68 -14.99 8.92
CA GLU A 34 5.97 -14.80 10.19
C GLU A 34 6.81 -14.10 11.28
N MET A 35 7.77 -13.26 10.87
CA MET A 35 8.60 -12.49 11.79
C MET A 35 7.76 -11.50 12.58
N ARG A 36 8.14 -11.29 13.85
CA ARG A 36 7.41 -10.39 14.74
C ARG A 36 7.58 -8.94 14.31
N ARG A 37 6.53 -8.14 14.45
CA ARG A 37 6.56 -6.71 14.09
C ARG A 37 7.48 -5.86 14.97
N ASP A 38 7.83 -6.35 16.16
CA ASP A 38 8.76 -5.67 17.07
C ASP A 38 10.24 -5.94 16.75
N ASP A 39 10.50 -6.91 15.85
CA ASP A 39 11.83 -7.24 15.36
C ASP A 39 12.51 -6.03 14.69
N PRO A 40 13.80 -5.76 14.98
CA PRO A 40 14.52 -4.62 14.41
C PRO A 40 14.54 -4.58 12.87
N ASP A 41 14.68 -5.73 12.20
CA ASP A 41 14.75 -5.80 10.74
C ASP A 41 13.38 -5.55 10.11
N VAL A 42 12.32 -6.05 10.76
CA VAL A 42 10.93 -5.79 10.33
C VAL A 42 10.59 -4.30 10.49
N LYS A 43 11.02 -3.65 11.58
CA LYS A 43 10.86 -2.20 11.77
C LYS A 43 11.61 -1.40 10.72
N LYS A 44 12.85 -1.79 10.41
CA LYS A 44 13.65 -1.16 9.37
C LYS A 44 12.95 -1.26 8.01
N ALA A 45 12.53 -2.46 7.61
CA ALA A 45 11.80 -2.67 6.36
C ALA A 45 10.50 -1.86 6.31
N ARG A 46 9.80 -1.74 7.44
CA ARG A 46 8.59 -0.91 7.56
C ARG A 46 8.88 0.58 7.35
N ASN A 47 9.95 1.09 7.92
CA ASN A 47 10.36 2.49 7.74
C ASN A 47 10.78 2.76 6.29
N GLU A 48 11.55 1.85 5.70
CA GLU A 48 11.94 1.94 4.27
C GLU A 48 10.72 1.90 3.34
N ALA A 49 9.68 1.12 3.68
CA ALA A 49 8.41 1.13 2.94
C ALA A 49 7.72 2.50 3.02
N PHE A 50 7.70 3.11 4.20
CA PHE A 50 7.09 4.43 4.41
C PHE A 50 7.85 5.55 3.65
N GLU A 51 9.18 5.47 3.63
CA GLU A 51 10.06 6.40 2.93
C GLU A 51 10.20 6.13 1.43
N TYR A 52 9.53 5.08 0.93
CA TYR A 52 9.66 4.67 -0.47
C TYR A 52 9.24 5.79 -1.42
N THR A 53 10.11 6.15 -2.35
CA THR A 53 9.96 7.33 -3.22
C THR A 53 8.62 7.34 -3.98
N VAL A 54 8.13 6.17 -4.39
CA VAL A 54 6.84 6.05 -5.08
C VAL A 54 5.68 6.48 -4.17
N GLY A 55 5.70 6.13 -2.88
CA GLY A 55 4.71 6.57 -1.91
C GLY A 55 4.75 8.08 -1.68
N LEU A 56 5.95 8.64 -1.55
CA LEU A 56 6.16 10.09 -1.43
C LEU A 56 5.67 10.84 -2.67
N GLN A 57 5.91 10.31 -3.87
CA GLN A 57 5.40 10.87 -5.13
C GLN A 57 3.88 10.86 -5.19
N ILE A 58 3.24 9.74 -4.80
CA ILE A 58 1.77 9.68 -4.69
C ILE A 58 1.32 10.78 -3.74
N GLN A 59 1.87 10.86 -2.52
CA GLN A 59 1.46 11.88 -1.56
C GLN A 59 1.58 13.31 -2.11
N ARG A 60 2.65 13.65 -2.83
CA ARG A 60 2.85 14.98 -3.43
C ARG A 60 1.81 15.35 -4.49
N LEU A 61 1.24 14.35 -5.17
CA LEU A 61 0.21 14.55 -6.18
C LEU A 61 -1.20 14.73 -5.58
N GLN A 62 -1.33 14.70 -4.25
CA GLN A 62 -2.60 14.96 -3.60
C GLN A 62 -3.03 16.40 -3.85
N ARG A 63 -4.27 16.57 -4.29
CA ARG A 63 -4.89 17.88 -4.49
C ARG A 63 -5.23 18.51 -3.14
N LYS A 64 -5.46 19.82 -3.14
CA LYS A 64 -5.88 20.57 -1.94
C LYS A 64 -7.20 20.07 -1.34
N ASP A 65 -8.06 19.47 -2.17
CA ASP A 65 -9.33 18.86 -1.76
C ASP A 65 -9.17 17.47 -1.11
N GLY A 66 -7.95 16.94 -1.02
CA GLY A 66 -7.65 15.62 -0.45
C GLY A 66 -7.74 14.45 -1.42
N THR A 67 -8.05 14.70 -2.69
CA THR A 67 -8.20 13.64 -3.72
C THR A 67 -6.95 13.46 -4.58
N TRP A 68 -6.90 12.34 -5.29
CA TRP A 68 -5.97 12.13 -6.41
C TRP A 68 -6.74 12.05 -7.71
N GLY A 69 -6.25 12.76 -8.75
CA GLY A 69 -6.91 12.79 -10.06
C GLY A 69 -8.28 13.48 -10.09
N GLY A 70 -8.78 13.99 -8.95
CA GLY A 70 -10.15 14.52 -8.86
C GLY A 70 -11.23 13.44 -8.97
N VAL A 71 -10.84 12.16 -9.02
CA VAL A 71 -11.72 11.01 -9.16
C VAL A 71 -11.65 10.21 -7.87
N LEU A 72 -12.81 9.89 -7.27
CA LEU A 72 -12.84 9.17 -6.00
C LEU A 72 -12.68 7.66 -6.20
N HIS A 73 -13.46 7.08 -7.10
CA HIS A 73 -13.48 5.66 -7.43
C HIS A 73 -13.18 5.48 -8.92
N ALA A 74 -12.29 4.54 -9.27
CA ALA A 74 -11.88 4.32 -10.66
C ALA A 74 -12.99 3.74 -11.55
N GLY A 75 -13.99 3.08 -10.95
CA GLY A 75 -15.04 2.39 -11.68
C GLY A 75 -14.49 1.14 -12.37
N ASP A 76 -14.49 1.13 -13.71
CA ASP A 76 -14.00 0.00 -14.50
C ASP A 76 -12.51 -0.26 -14.23
N SER A 77 -12.22 -1.38 -13.56
CA SER A 77 -10.86 -1.80 -13.20
C SER A 77 -9.94 -2.03 -14.40
N ARG A 78 -10.48 -2.15 -15.62
CA ARG A 78 -9.70 -2.25 -16.85
C ARG A 78 -9.14 -0.90 -17.31
N LYS A 79 -9.66 0.21 -16.79
CA LYS A 79 -9.12 1.55 -17.07
C LYS A 79 -8.11 1.91 -15.99
N TYR A 80 -6.86 2.12 -16.40
CA TYR A 80 -5.79 2.57 -15.49
C TYR A 80 -5.95 4.06 -15.17
N LEU A 81 -6.98 4.39 -14.41
CA LEU A 81 -7.30 5.73 -13.97
C LEU A 81 -6.69 5.98 -12.58
N THR A 82 -5.99 7.10 -12.46
CA THR A 82 -5.59 7.64 -11.16
C THR A 82 -6.85 8.04 -10.39
N SER A 83 -7.18 7.29 -9.34
CA SER A 83 -8.29 7.56 -8.44
C SER A 83 -7.80 7.70 -6.99
N THR A 84 -8.62 8.34 -6.16
CA THR A 84 -8.34 8.53 -4.74
C THR A 84 -8.25 7.19 -4.02
N GLU A 85 -9.15 6.25 -4.33
CA GLU A 85 -9.09 4.88 -3.81
C GLU A 85 -7.77 4.19 -4.17
N ASN A 86 -7.38 4.16 -5.45
CA ASN A 86 -6.17 3.47 -5.90
C ASN A 86 -4.90 4.07 -5.27
N SER A 87 -4.82 5.40 -5.22
CA SER A 87 -3.72 6.10 -4.53
C SER A 87 -3.68 5.75 -3.05
N LEU A 88 -4.83 5.71 -2.38
CA LEU A 88 -4.92 5.38 -0.96
C LEU A 88 -4.46 3.95 -0.67
N TRP A 89 -4.91 2.97 -1.48
CA TRP A 89 -4.47 1.57 -1.37
C TRP A 89 -2.96 1.43 -1.52
N ARG A 90 -2.36 2.11 -2.51
CA ARG A 90 -0.91 2.10 -2.70
C ARG A 90 -0.16 2.72 -1.51
N LEU A 91 -0.68 3.81 -0.94
CA LEU A 91 -0.10 4.40 0.27
C LEU A 91 -0.14 3.42 1.46
N PHE A 92 -1.24 2.70 1.65
CA PHE A 92 -1.33 1.66 2.68
C PHE A 92 -0.33 0.52 2.48
N GLU A 93 -0.13 0.06 1.23
CA GLU A 93 0.90 -0.94 0.90
C GLU A 93 2.29 -0.44 1.29
N PHE A 94 2.56 0.85 1.09
CA PHE A 94 3.80 1.51 1.51
C PHE A 94 3.82 1.90 2.99
N GLY A 95 2.88 1.40 3.80
CA GLY A 95 2.90 1.55 5.25
C GLY A 95 2.34 2.87 5.79
N TRP A 96 1.79 3.74 4.93
CA TRP A 96 1.02 4.91 5.36
C TRP A 96 -0.25 4.46 6.09
N ASN A 97 -0.71 5.28 7.04
CA ASN A 97 -1.84 4.91 7.89
C ASN A 97 -2.67 6.15 8.29
N ARG A 98 -3.67 5.95 9.15
CA ARG A 98 -4.60 6.99 9.62
C ARG A 98 -3.92 8.16 10.35
N ASP A 99 -2.68 7.99 10.81
CA ASP A 99 -1.91 9.03 11.50
C ASP A 99 -1.30 10.01 10.47
N CYS A 100 -1.26 9.64 9.20
CA CYS A 100 -0.85 10.52 8.11
C CYS A 100 -1.99 11.45 7.67
N LYS A 101 -1.74 12.76 7.58
CA LYS A 101 -2.74 13.76 7.16
C LYS A 101 -3.33 13.43 5.77
N ALA A 102 -2.47 13.07 4.81
CA ALA A 102 -2.89 12.73 3.45
C ALA A 102 -3.95 11.61 3.41
N VAL A 103 -3.75 10.57 4.24
CA VAL A 103 -4.70 9.45 4.38
C VAL A 103 -6.02 9.93 4.98
N ARG A 104 -5.99 10.79 6.00
CA ARG A 104 -7.21 11.32 6.62
C ARG A 104 -8.03 12.19 5.67
N ASP A 105 -7.37 13.05 4.91
CA ASP A 105 -8.05 13.94 3.96
C ASP A 105 -8.76 13.11 2.87
N ALA A 106 -8.07 12.11 2.31
CA ALA A 106 -8.64 11.20 1.31
C ALA A 106 -9.78 10.35 1.88
N ALA A 107 -9.61 9.81 3.10
CA ALA A 107 -10.64 9.02 3.76
C ALA A 107 -11.92 9.83 4.04
N LYS A 108 -11.79 11.13 4.33
CA LYS A 108 -12.95 12.04 4.47
C LYS A 108 -13.74 12.13 3.17
N MET A 109 -13.05 12.29 2.03
CA MET A 109 -13.69 12.38 0.72
C MET A 109 -14.36 11.08 0.30
N LEU A 110 -13.67 9.94 0.46
CA LEU A 110 -14.24 8.62 0.16
C LEU A 110 -15.44 8.29 1.05
N ARG A 111 -15.37 8.62 2.35
CA ARG A 111 -16.52 8.46 3.25
C ARG A 111 -17.72 9.25 2.74
N GLY A 112 -17.52 10.52 2.39
CA GLY A 112 -18.58 11.37 1.83
C GLY A 112 -19.23 10.74 0.60
N PHE A 113 -18.41 10.23 -0.32
CA PHE A 113 -18.87 9.52 -1.52
C PHE A 113 -19.67 8.24 -1.20
N MET A 114 -19.19 7.41 -0.27
CA MET A 114 -19.89 6.17 0.11
C MET A 114 -21.20 6.42 0.86
N THR A 115 -21.30 7.54 1.59
CA THR A 115 -22.50 7.90 2.35
C THR A 115 -23.49 8.75 1.57
N ALA A 116 -23.06 9.35 0.46
CA ALA A 116 -23.95 9.98 -0.50
C ALA A 116 -24.73 8.87 -1.21
N LYS A 117 -25.89 8.52 -0.65
CA LYS A 117 -26.77 7.50 -1.22
C LYS A 117 -27.08 7.82 -2.69
N SER A 118 -27.06 6.75 -3.47
CA SER A 118 -27.72 6.60 -4.76
C SER A 118 -29.21 6.93 -4.61
N ASP A 119 -29.63 8.10 -5.10
CA ASP A 119 -31.02 8.34 -5.49
C ASP A 119 -31.28 7.71 -6.87
#